data_AF-A0A6A3H4G9-F1
#
_entry.id   AF-A0A6A3H4G9-F1
#
_cell.length_a   1.000
_cell.length_b   1.000
_cell.length_c   1.000
_cell.angle_alpha   90.00
_cell.angle_beta   90.00
_cell.angle_gamma   90.00
#
_symmetry.space_group_name_H-M   'P 1'
#
loop_
_entity.id
_entity.type
_entity.pdbx_description
1 polymer ?
#
loop_
_entity_poly.entity_id
_entity_poly.type
_entity_poly.pdbx_seq_one_letter_code
_entity_poly.pdbx_strand_id
1 'polypeptide(L)'
;MAASKRETLESKIAWLEKLGLSHDKINVTILRNPMMLGHSIEKYMAMVDWYLAHGVPKEKLPFLFNMGPGLLSLSLDNLDSKVDFFRESGFTDEQITCILKRMPQVFISTTENLNSKLDYMVQLGVPRERLLDMVPNTPASLGLATTRIQETVDALDEMFGNGAGVRALVRNLNVINFNVEGLRRSFNYLVSVVGLTPERLATSSKYICRSRDDILQPRFEFLKTQGVETVATLTWITFSHREFVEKYPDYEVYAEEYKTRQEKIATSAL
;
A
#
# COMPACT_ATOMS: atom_id res chain seq x y z
N MET A 1 14.35 9.60 -46.85
CA MET A 1 14.60 8.82 -45.61
C MET A 1 15.30 9.73 -44.63
N ALA A 2 14.58 10.29 -43.64
CA ALA A 2 15.22 11.06 -42.58
C ALA A 2 16.00 10.06 -41.70
N ALA A 3 17.30 10.27 -41.55
CA ALA A 3 18.12 9.50 -40.63
C ALA A 3 17.54 9.71 -39.22
N SER A 4 16.98 8.66 -38.63
CA SER A 4 16.54 8.66 -37.24
C SER A 4 17.75 9.01 -36.39
N LYS A 5 17.76 10.22 -35.82
CA LYS A 5 18.85 10.71 -34.97
C LYS A 5 18.99 9.72 -33.82
N ARG A 6 20.14 9.06 -33.71
CA ARG A 6 20.38 8.07 -32.65
C ARG A 6 20.21 8.77 -31.31
N GLU A 7 19.21 8.38 -30.54
CA GLU A 7 18.98 8.93 -29.21
C GLU A 7 20.18 8.63 -28.33
N THR A 8 20.72 9.66 -27.69
CA THR A 8 21.82 9.50 -26.74
C THR A 8 21.26 9.29 -25.33
N LEU A 9 22.09 8.77 -24.43
CA LEU A 9 21.75 8.62 -23.02
C LEU A 9 21.37 9.97 -22.40
N GLU A 10 22.12 11.03 -22.73
CA GLU A 10 21.88 12.39 -22.27
C GLU A 10 20.51 12.90 -22.72
N SER A 11 20.11 12.59 -23.96
CA SER A 11 18.79 12.98 -24.48
C SER A 11 17.64 12.31 -23.72
N LYS A 12 17.82 11.03 -23.32
CA LYS A 12 16.82 10.29 -22.52
C LYS A 12 16.74 10.81 -21.09
N ILE A 13 17.89 11.10 -20.48
CA ILE A 13 17.95 11.70 -19.14
C ILE A 13 17.26 13.06 -19.15
N ALA A 14 17.59 13.94 -20.09
CA ALA A 14 16.96 15.25 -20.22
C ALA A 14 15.43 15.17 -20.43
N TRP A 15 14.96 14.15 -21.17
CA TRP A 15 13.53 13.92 -21.33
C TRP A 15 12.85 13.49 -20.02
N LEU A 16 13.48 12.59 -19.24
CA LEU A 16 12.97 12.17 -17.92
C LEU A 16 12.97 13.33 -16.91
N GLU A 17 13.97 14.21 -16.96
CA GLU A 17 14.02 15.43 -16.15
C GLU A 17 12.87 16.37 -16.52
N LYS A 18 12.62 16.57 -17.82
CA LYS A 18 11.47 17.36 -18.32
C LYS A 18 10.12 16.78 -17.92
N LEU A 19 10.02 15.45 -17.78
CA LEU A 19 8.84 14.78 -17.27
C LEU A 19 8.60 15.06 -15.78
N GLY A 20 9.64 15.44 -15.04
CA GLY A 20 9.59 15.82 -13.63
C GLY A 20 10.30 14.85 -12.68
N LEU A 21 11.12 13.91 -13.18
CA LEU A 21 11.96 13.09 -12.32
C LEU A 21 13.22 13.87 -11.90
N SER A 22 13.59 13.77 -10.62
CA SER A 22 14.89 14.28 -10.17
C SER A 22 16.04 13.38 -10.65
N HIS A 23 17.23 13.95 -10.76
CA HIS A 23 18.43 13.24 -11.19
C HIS A 23 18.69 11.96 -10.36
N ASP A 24 18.56 12.05 -9.03
CA ASP A 24 18.70 10.88 -8.14
C ASP A 24 17.68 9.78 -8.42
N LYS A 25 16.42 10.15 -8.71
CA LYS A 25 15.36 9.20 -9.05
C LYS A 25 15.61 8.55 -10.40
N ILE A 26 16.14 9.30 -11.37
CA ILE A 26 16.54 8.74 -12.67
C ILE A 26 17.63 7.68 -12.47
N ASN A 27 18.67 7.97 -11.69
CA ASN A 27 19.73 7.02 -11.39
C ASN A 27 19.20 5.74 -10.72
N VAL A 28 18.37 5.89 -9.69
CA VAL A 28 17.72 4.74 -9.03
C VAL A 28 16.85 3.94 -9.99
N THR A 29 16.12 4.61 -10.89
CA THR A 29 15.25 3.97 -11.88
C THR A 29 16.06 3.16 -12.90
N ILE A 30 17.13 3.75 -13.44
CA ILE A 30 18.04 3.08 -14.39
C ILE A 30 18.70 1.87 -13.73
N LEU A 31 19.17 1.98 -12.49
CA LEU A 31 19.77 0.87 -11.75
C LEU A 31 18.79 -0.29 -11.54
N ARG A 32 17.51 0.02 -11.30
CA ARG A 32 16.45 -1.00 -11.16
C ARG A 32 16.04 -1.63 -12.49
N ASN A 33 16.21 -0.92 -13.60
CA ASN A 33 15.89 -1.42 -14.93
C ASN A 33 16.72 -0.82 -16.05
N PRO A 34 17.93 -1.36 -16.26
CA PRO A 34 18.79 -0.89 -17.33
C PRO A 34 18.14 -1.01 -18.72
N MET A 35 17.21 -1.96 -18.90
CA MET A 35 16.51 -2.19 -20.18
C MET A 35 15.65 -1.00 -20.61
N MET A 36 15.26 -0.11 -19.69
CA MET A 36 14.52 1.10 -20.04
C MET A 36 15.29 1.99 -21.02
N LEU A 37 16.62 1.94 -21.01
CA LEU A 37 17.47 2.71 -21.90
C LEU A 37 17.46 2.15 -23.33
N GLY A 38 17.00 0.92 -23.54
CA GLY A 38 16.83 0.30 -24.85
C GLY A 38 15.57 0.75 -25.59
N HIS A 39 14.59 1.33 -24.91
CA HIS A 39 13.35 1.84 -25.51
C HIS A 39 13.51 3.27 -26.03
N SER A 40 12.77 3.64 -27.07
CA SER A 40 12.83 5.00 -27.63
C SER A 40 12.01 6.00 -26.81
N ILE A 41 12.35 7.29 -26.92
CA ILE A 41 11.60 8.38 -26.29
C ILE A 41 10.19 8.42 -26.86
N GLU A 42 9.99 8.16 -28.17
CA GLU A 42 8.66 8.12 -28.78
C GLU A 42 7.77 7.05 -28.15
N LYS A 43 8.31 5.86 -27.85
CA LYS A 43 7.57 4.82 -27.11
C LYS A 43 7.09 5.37 -25.76
N TYR A 44 7.95 6.08 -25.03
CA TYR A 44 7.58 6.63 -23.73
C TYR A 44 6.62 7.81 -23.81
N MET A 45 6.71 8.64 -24.85
CA MET A 45 5.73 9.69 -25.12
C MET A 45 4.35 9.09 -25.39
N ALA A 46 4.26 8.08 -26.25
CA ALA A 46 3.00 7.39 -26.53
C ALA A 46 2.41 6.74 -25.25
N MET A 47 3.26 6.16 -24.39
CA MET A 47 2.83 5.65 -23.08
C MET A 47 2.33 6.77 -22.17
N VAL A 48 3.02 7.90 -22.10
CA VAL A 48 2.58 9.07 -21.33
C VAL A 48 1.22 9.57 -21.81
N ASP A 49 1.03 9.71 -23.12
CA ASP A 49 -0.23 10.14 -23.72
C ASP A 49 -1.36 9.15 -23.41
N TRP A 50 -1.07 7.85 -23.43
CA TRP A 50 -2.01 6.81 -23.04
C TRP A 50 -2.47 6.95 -21.58
N TYR A 51 -1.55 7.19 -20.65
CA TYR A 51 -1.88 7.40 -19.24
C TYR A 51 -2.72 8.66 -19.02
N LEU A 52 -2.38 9.76 -19.71
CA LEU A 52 -3.13 11.01 -19.68
C LEU A 52 -4.56 10.81 -20.22
N ALA A 53 -4.71 10.07 -21.32
CA ALA A 53 -6.01 9.74 -21.90
C ALA A 53 -6.89 8.90 -20.94
N HIS A 54 -6.27 8.06 -20.11
CA HIS A 54 -6.95 7.27 -19.06
C HIS A 54 -7.10 8.03 -17.73
N GLY A 55 -6.97 9.36 -17.75
CA GLY A 55 -7.26 10.22 -16.60
C GLY A 55 -6.19 10.22 -15.50
N VAL A 56 -4.99 9.70 -15.77
CA VAL A 56 -3.86 9.84 -14.84
C VAL A 56 -3.34 11.27 -14.89
N PRO A 57 -3.30 12.01 -13.76
CA PRO A 57 -2.81 13.38 -13.75
C PRO A 57 -1.32 13.47 -14.12
N LYS A 58 -0.92 14.57 -14.77
CA LYS A 58 0.45 14.79 -15.22
C LYS A 58 1.46 14.71 -14.08
N GLU A 59 1.08 15.14 -12.88
CA GLU A 59 1.91 15.14 -11.67
C GLU A 59 2.21 13.71 -11.17
N LYS A 60 1.43 12.71 -11.61
CA LYS A 60 1.65 11.30 -11.30
C LYS A 60 2.54 10.59 -12.33
N LEU A 61 2.85 11.20 -13.47
CA LEU A 61 3.69 10.56 -14.48
C LEU A 61 5.10 10.21 -13.98
N PRO A 62 5.82 11.09 -13.23
CA PRO A 62 7.14 10.72 -12.68
C PRO A 62 7.11 9.48 -11.80
N PHE A 63 6.01 9.27 -11.08
CA PHE A 63 5.81 8.10 -10.22
C PHE A 63 5.75 6.79 -11.03
N LEU A 64 5.16 6.80 -12.23
CA LEU A 64 5.08 5.62 -13.11
C LEU A 64 6.49 5.11 -13.46
N PHE A 65 7.36 6.03 -13.86
CA PHE A 65 8.73 5.71 -14.27
C PHE A 65 9.57 5.22 -13.09
N ASN A 66 9.40 5.80 -11.89
CA ASN A 66 10.18 5.40 -10.72
C ASN A 66 9.72 4.08 -10.07
N MET A 67 8.42 3.75 -10.07
CA MET A 67 7.88 2.60 -9.33
C MET A 67 7.79 1.32 -10.14
N GLY A 68 7.62 1.43 -11.45
CA GLY A 68 7.29 0.29 -12.30
C GLY A 68 8.24 0.17 -13.48
N PRO A 69 9.53 -0.14 -13.29
CA PRO A 69 10.42 -0.36 -14.43
C PRO A 69 9.89 -1.39 -15.44
N GLY A 70 9.31 -2.50 -14.96
CA GLY A 70 8.70 -3.51 -15.83
C GLY A 70 7.46 -3.01 -16.58
N LEU A 71 6.76 -2.00 -16.05
CA LEU A 71 5.63 -1.34 -16.70
C LEU A 71 6.05 -0.65 -17.99
N LEU A 72 7.24 -0.03 -17.98
CA LEU A 72 7.80 0.70 -19.11
C LEU A 72 8.13 -0.20 -20.31
N SER A 73 8.23 -1.51 -20.06
CA SER A 73 8.46 -2.50 -21.10
C SER A 73 7.17 -2.95 -21.80
N LEU A 74 6.00 -2.76 -21.18
CA LEU A 74 4.71 -3.13 -21.78
C LEU A 74 4.42 -2.35 -23.07
N SER A 75 3.68 -2.97 -23.98
CA SER A 75 3.08 -2.28 -25.14
C SER A 75 1.76 -1.60 -24.74
N LEU A 76 1.30 -0.67 -25.56
CA LEU A 76 -0.03 -0.06 -25.37
C LEU A 76 -1.13 -1.12 -25.47
N ASP A 77 -1.06 -2.03 -26.44
CA ASP A 77 -1.99 -3.16 -26.56
C ASP A 77 -2.05 -4.02 -25.28
N ASN A 78 -0.92 -4.21 -24.60
CA ASN A 78 -0.92 -4.90 -23.31
C ASN A 78 -1.65 -4.09 -22.24
N LEU A 79 -1.43 -2.78 -22.16
CA LEU A 79 -2.13 -1.92 -21.22
C LEU A 79 -3.64 -1.90 -21.49
N ASP A 80 -4.05 -1.73 -22.75
CA ASP A 80 -5.45 -1.76 -23.18
C ASP A 80 -6.11 -3.09 -22.80
N SER A 81 -5.44 -4.22 -23.06
CA SER A 81 -5.97 -5.54 -22.65
C SER A 81 -6.20 -5.67 -21.13
N LYS A 82 -5.42 -4.96 -20.31
CA LYS A 82 -5.64 -4.93 -18.85
C LYS A 82 -6.80 -4.02 -18.48
N VAL A 83 -6.92 -2.86 -19.13
CA VAL A 83 -8.07 -1.97 -18.94
C VAL A 83 -9.36 -2.71 -19.28
N ASP A 84 -9.41 -3.38 -20.43
CA ASP A 84 -10.58 -4.14 -20.87
C ASP A 84 -10.90 -5.28 -19.90
N PHE A 85 -9.89 -6.02 -19.43
CA PHE A 85 -10.10 -7.01 -18.37
C PHE A 85 -10.74 -6.42 -17.11
N PHE A 86 -10.29 -5.24 -16.65
CA PHE A 86 -10.90 -4.61 -15.48
C PHE A 86 -12.34 -4.16 -15.77
N ARG A 87 -12.63 -3.63 -16.97
CA ARG A 87 -14.00 -3.28 -17.38
C ARG A 87 -14.91 -4.51 -17.40
N GLU A 88 -14.48 -5.60 -18.04
CA GLU A 88 -15.20 -6.88 -18.08
C GLU A 88 -15.38 -7.48 -16.68
N SER A 89 -14.43 -7.22 -15.78
CA SER A 89 -14.53 -7.60 -14.38
C SER A 89 -15.51 -6.75 -13.55
N GLY A 90 -16.08 -5.69 -14.13
CA GLY A 90 -17.09 -4.82 -13.51
C GLY A 90 -16.56 -3.52 -12.92
N PHE A 91 -15.29 -3.17 -13.14
CA PHE A 91 -14.73 -1.89 -12.68
C PHE A 91 -15.12 -0.75 -13.63
N THR A 92 -15.45 0.42 -13.07
CA THR A 92 -15.68 1.63 -13.86
C THR A 92 -14.36 2.25 -14.34
N ASP A 93 -14.40 3.09 -15.36
CA ASP A 93 -13.20 3.80 -15.83
C ASP A 93 -12.56 4.63 -14.72
N GLU A 94 -13.36 5.28 -13.86
CA GLU A 94 -12.84 6.06 -12.72
C GLU A 94 -12.12 5.17 -11.70
N GLN A 95 -12.64 3.97 -11.45
CA GLN A 95 -12.01 2.98 -10.58
C GLN A 95 -10.70 2.47 -11.19
N ILE A 96 -10.67 2.23 -12.50
CA ILE A 96 -9.46 1.82 -13.22
C ILE A 96 -8.42 2.95 -13.16
N THR A 97 -8.80 4.19 -13.41
CA THR A 97 -7.91 5.36 -13.23
C THR A 97 -7.37 5.42 -11.80
N CYS A 98 -8.16 5.08 -10.78
CA CYS A 98 -7.67 5.02 -9.40
C CYS A 98 -6.59 3.95 -9.20
N ILE A 99 -6.76 2.77 -9.81
CA ILE A 99 -5.73 1.71 -9.82
C ILE A 99 -4.46 2.22 -10.50
N LEU A 100 -4.56 2.80 -11.70
CA LEU A 100 -3.41 3.32 -12.47
C LEU A 100 -2.64 4.39 -11.69
N LYS A 101 -3.34 5.29 -10.98
CA LYS A 101 -2.71 6.36 -10.18
C LYS A 101 -1.99 5.84 -8.94
N ARG A 102 -2.53 4.80 -8.31
CA ARG A 102 -2.04 4.30 -7.00
C ARG A 102 -0.99 3.21 -7.17
N MET A 103 -1.23 2.28 -8.09
CA MET A 103 -0.44 1.07 -8.21
C MET A 103 -0.46 0.52 -9.64
N PRO A 104 0.15 1.24 -10.60
CA PRO A 104 0.16 0.84 -12.01
C PRO A 104 0.86 -0.51 -12.24
N GLN A 105 1.76 -0.94 -11.36
CA GLN A 105 2.45 -2.23 -11.45
C GLN A 105 1.52 -3.45 -11.42
N VAL A 106 0.26 -3.28 -10.97
CA VAL A 106 -0.77 -4.33 -11.09
C VAL A 106 -0.92 -4.79 -12.55
N PHE A 107 -0.71 -3.88 -13.52
CA PHE A 107 -0.86 -4.15 -14.95
C PHE A 107 0.26 -5.02 -15.53
N ILE A 108 1.34 -5.25 -14.78
CA ILE A 108 2.40 -6.20 -15.15
C ILE A 108 1.89 -7.65 -15.04
N SER A 109 0.91 -7.91 -14.17
CA SER A 109 0.35 -9.25 -14.00
C SER A 109 -0.49 -9.68 -15.21
N THR A 110 -0.53 -10.99 -15.46
CA THR A 110 -1.45 -11.56 -16.45
C THR A 110 -2.90 -11.37 -16.01
N THR A 111 -3.83 -11.26 -16.96
CA THR A 111 -5.27 -11.16 -16.66
C THR A 111 -5.75 -12.39 -15.90
N GLU A 112 -5.24 -13.58 -16.26
CA GLU A 112 -5.50 -14.84 -15.55
C GLU A 112 -5.06 -14.78 -14.08
N ASN A 113 -3.85 -14.28 -13.78
CA ASN A 113 -3.42 -14.13 -12.40
C ASN A 113 -4.30 -13.12 -11.64
N LEU A 114 -4.63 -11.98 -12.24
CA LEU A 114 -5.53 -10.98 -11.63
C LEU A 114 -6.91 -11.57 -11.34
N ASN A 115 -7.49 -12.29 -12.30
CA ASN A 115 -8.77 -12.97 -12.13
C ASN A 115 -8.72 -14.00 -11.02
N SER A 116 -7.65 -14.81 -10.96
CA SER A 116 -7.48 -15.80 -9.90
C SER A 116 -7.48 -15.17 -8.50
N LYS A 117 -6.95 -13.95 -8.33
CA LYS A 117 -6.97 -13.24 -7.04
C LYS A 117 -8.37 -12.74 -6.69
N LEU A 118 -9.09 -12.19 -7.66
CA LEU A 118 -10.47 -11.76 -7.46
C LEU A 118 -11.36 -12.95 -7.09
N ASP A 119 -11.29 -14.03 -7.86
CA ASP A 119 -12.08 -15.24 -7.62
C ASP A 119 -11.74 -15.90 -6.29
N TYR A 120 -10.46 -15.94 -5.91
CA TYR A 120 -10.05 -16.46 -4.61
C TYR A 120 -10.64 -15.65 -3.45
N MET A 121 -10.64 -14.32 -3.51
CA MET A 121 -11.29 -13.49 -2.48
C MET A 121 -12.81 -13.70 -2.44
N VAL A 122 -13.44 -13.95 -3.60
CA VAL A 122 -14.87 -14.34 -3.65
C VAL A 122 -15.10 -15.71 -3.02
N GLN A 123 -14.23 -16.69 -3.28
CA GLN A 123 -14.30 -18.03 -2.68
C GLN A 123 -14.13 -17.99 -1.15
N LEU A 124 -13.31 -17.07 -0.63
CA LEU A 124 -13.21 -16.81 0.82
C LEU A 124 -14.49 -16.22 1.42
N GLY A 125 -15.44 -15.76 0.60
CA GLY A 125 -16.71 -15.18 1.04
C GLY A 125 -16.76 -13.65 1.01
N VAL A 126 -15.81 -12.98 0.35
CA VAL A 126 -15.91 -11.53 0.10
C VAL A 126 -16.85 -11.29 -1.09
N PRO A 127 -17.95 -10.53 -0.96
CA PRO A 127 -18.85 -10.29 -2.09
C PRO A 127 -18.14 -9.57 -3.24
N ARG A 128 -18.44 -9.96 -4.48
CA ARG A 128 -17.83 -9.37 -5.70
C ARG A 128 -17.98 -7.85 -5.73
N GLU A 129 -19.18 -7.33 -5.45
CA GLU A 129 -19.45 -5.89 -5.39
C GLU A 129 -18.55 -5.15 -4.40
N ARG A 130 -18.29 -5.76 -3.23
CA ARG A 130 -17.40 -5.19 -2.22
C ARG A 130 -15.95 -5.15 -2.70
N LEU A 131 -15.52 -6.11 -3.52
CA LEU A 131 -14.19 -6.06 -4.13
C LEU A 131 -14.07 -4.90 -5.11
N LEU A 132 -15.10 -4.64 -5.93
CA LEU A 132 -15.13 -3.51 -6.86
C LEU A 132 -14.95 -2.17 -6.13
N ASP A 133 -15.56 -2.01 -4.95
CA ASP A 133 -15.40 -0.80 -4.12
C ASP A 133 -13.99 -0.66 -3.51
N MET A 134 -13.40 -1.77 -3.07
CA MET A 134 -12.20 -1.75 -2.22
C MET A 134 -10.89 -1.85 -2.99
N VAL A 135 -10.85 -2.62 -4.07
CA VAL A 135 -9.65 -2.85 -4.89
C VAL A 135 -9.07 -1.53 -5.46
N PRO A 136 -9.87 -0.55 -5.96
CA PRO A 136 -9.31 0.69 -6.48
C PRO A 136 -8.53 1.50 -5.43
N ASN A 137 -8.92 1.36 -4.16
CA ASN A 137 -8.25 1.99 -3.03
C ASN A 137 -7.11 1.15 -2.46
N THR A 138 -7.08 -0.15 -2.79
CA THR A 138 -6.14 -1.14 -2.24
C THR A 138 -5.56 -2.06 -3.33
N PRO A 139 -5.03 -1.57 -4.47
CA PRO A 139 -4.76 -2.47 -5.59
C PRO A 139 -3.63 -3.47 -5.31
N ALA A 140 -2.83 -3.23 -4.26
CA ALA A 140 -1.81 -4.13 -3.76
C ALA A 140 -2.36 -5.52 -3.41
N SER A 141 -3.64 -5.62 -3.07
CA SER A 141 -4.29 -6.90 -2.82
C SER A 141 -4.19 -7.87 -4.00
N LEU A 142 -4.14 -7.36 -5.24
CA LEU A 142 -4.03 -8.17 -6.45
C LEU A 142 -2.60 -8.66 -6.73
N GLY A 143 -1.60 -8.07 -6.06
CA GLY A 143 -0.20 -8.48 -6.16
C GLY A 143 0.22 -9.55 -5.16
N LEU A 144 -0.64 -9.90 -4.19
CA LEU A 144 -0.31 -10.86 -3.14
C LEU A 144 -0.55 -12.31 -3.57
N ALA A 145 0.25 -13.22 -3.05
CA ALA A 145 -0.03 -14.65 -3.14
C ALA A 145 -1.33 -14.99 -2.39
N THR A 146 -2.08 -15.97 -2.90
CA THR A 146 -3.33 -16.42 -2.25
C THR A 146 -3.06 -17.02 -0.87
N THR A 147 -1.94 -17.75 -0.72
CA THR A 147 -1.45 -18.26 0.58
C THR A 147 -1.26 -17.13 1.58
N ARG A 148 -0.72 -15.99 1.16
CA ARG A 148 -0.50 -14.84 2.02
C ARG A 148 -1.78 -14.19 2.50
N ILE A 149 -2.83 -14.21 1.66
CA ILE A 149 -4.18 -13.77 2.02
C ILE A 149 -4.78 -14.75 3.03
N GLN A 150 -4.66 -16.06 2.80
CA GLN A 150 -5.13 -17.11 3.72
C GLN A 150 -4.49 -16.97 5.10
N GLU A 151 -3.17 -16.81 5.17
CA GLU A 151 -2.44 -16.62 6.43
C GLU A 151 -2.99 -15.43 7.24
N THR A 152 -3.39 -14.35 6.58
CA THR A 152 -4.03 -13.22 7.26
C THR A 152 -5.44 -13.56 7.73
N VAL A 153 -6.23 -14.28 6.93
CA VAL A 153 -7.57 -14.73 7.34
C VAL A 153 -7.48 -15.63 8.57
N ASP A 154 -6.61 -16.64 8.54
CA ASP A 154 -6.41 -17.59 9.62
C ASP A 154 -5.95 -16.91 10.91
N ALA A 155 -4.99 -15.98 10.80
CA ALA A 155 -4.52 -15.22 11.96
C ALA A 155 -5.62 -14.33 12.56
N LEU A 156 -6.49 -13.76 11.74
CA LEU A 156 -7.62 -12.98 12.22
C LEU A 156 -8.69 -13.87 12.88
N ASP A 157 -8.92 -15.07 12.36
CA ASP A 157 -9.81 -16.06 12.97
C ASP A 157 -9.24 -16.58 14.31
N GLU A 158 -7.94 -16.76 14.40
CA GLU A 158 -7.22 -17.09 15.65
C GLU A 158 -7.43 -16.01 16.72
N MET A 159 -7.31 -14.73 16.35
CA MET A 159 -7.38 -13.60 17.29
C MET A 159 -8.81 -13.21 17.69
N PHE A 160 -9.77 -13.33 16.76
CA PHE A 160 -11.13 -12.78 16.94
C PHE A 160 -12.25 -13.81 16.82
N GLY A 161 -11.90 -15.09 16.68
CA GLY A 161 -12.83 -16.19 16.50
C GLY A 161 -13.22 -16.45 15.05
N ASN A 162 -13.82 -17.61 14.81
CA ASN A 162 -14.11 -18.13 13.47
C ASN A 162 -14.87 -17.14 12.56
N GLY A 163 -14.42 -17.02 11.31
CA GLY A 163 -14.96 -16.14 10.28
C GLY A 163 -14.66 -14.65 10.47
N ALA A 164 -13.88 -14.27 11.48
CA ALA A 164 -13.47 -12.88 11.69
C ALA A 164 -12.54 -12.37 10.59
N GLY A 165 -11.69 -13.22 10.02
CA GLY A 165 -10.82 -12.90 8.90
C GLY A 165 -11.61 -12.43 7.70
N VAL A 166 -12.60 -13.22 7.26
CA VAL A 166 -13.47 -12.85 6.14
C VAL A 166 -14.25 -11.55 6.44
N ARG A 167 -14.84 -11.43 7.64
CA ARG A 167 -15.52 -10.19 8.07
C ARG A 167 -14.60 -8.98 8.02
N ALA A 168 -13.34 -9.14 8.41
CA ALA A 168 -12.34 -8.09 8.36
C ALA A 168 -11.98 -7.71 6.91
N LEU A 169 -11.86 -8.67 5.99
CA LEU A 169 -11.64 -8.39 4.57
C LEU A 169 -12.79 -7.59 3.97
N VAL A 170 -14.04 -7.96 4.26
CA VAL A 170 -15.25 -7.26 3.78
C VAL A 170 -15.31 -5.81 4.28
N ARG A 171 -14.79 -5.53 5.48
CA ARG A 171 -14.76 -4.19 6.08
C ARG A 171 -13.55 -3.38 5.65
N ASN A 172 -12.40 -4.01 5.49
CA ASN A 172 -11.12 -3.36 5.25
C ASN A 172 -10.14 -4.33 4.56
N LEU A 173 -10.20 -4.39 3.23
CA LEU A 173 -9.31 -5.24 2.43
C LEU A 173 -7.83 -4.97 2.69
N ASN A 174 -7.46 -3.74 3.08
CA ASN A 174 -6.06 -3.35 3.31
C ASN A 174 -5.39 -4.09 4.48
N VAL A 175 -6.14 -4.80 5.34
CA VAL A 175 -5.56 -5.60 6.44
C VAL A 175 -4.57 -6.66 5.93
N ILE A 176 -4.76 -7.18 4.71
CA ILE A 176 -3.88 -8.21 4.12
C ILE A 176 -2.49 -7.72 3.74
N ASN A 177 -2.32 -6.40 3.62
CA ASN A 177 -1.01 -5.80 3.32
C ASN A 177 -0.11 -5.71 4.55
N PHE A 178 -0.62 -6.02 5.75
CA PHE A 178 0.15 -5.99 6.99
C PHE A 178 0.79 -7.35 7.27
N ASN A 179 2.00 -7.34 7.82
CA ASN A 179 2.67 -8.55 8.30
C ASN A 179 1.84 -9.22 9.40
N VAL A 180 1.54 -10.51 9.25
CA VAL A 180 0.75 -11.30 10.21
C VAL A 180 1.38 -11.27 11.61
N GLU A 181 2.70 -11.42 11.70
CA GLU A 181 3.39 -11.36 12.99
C GLU A 181 3.29 -9.98 13.65
N GLY A 182 3.32 -8.91 12.83
CA GLY A 182 3.08 -7.55 13.30
C GLY A 182 1.65 -7.35 13.83
N LEU A 183 0.66 -7.94 13.14
CA LEU A 183 -0.73 -7.92 13.59
C LEU A 183 -0.89 -8.66 14.94
N ARG A 184 -0.30 -9.86 15.08
CA ARG A 184 -0.32 -10.64 16.33
C ARG A 184 0.31 -9.89 17.49
N ARG A 185 1.49 -9.29 17.28
CA ARG A 185 2.17 -8.48 18.30
C ARG A 185 1.31 -7.32 18.78
N SER A 186 0.67 -6.63 17.84
CA SER A 186 -0.19 -5.48 18.12
C SER A 186 -1.45 -5.92 18.87
N PHE A 187 -2.09 -7.01 18.45
CA PHE A 187 -3.23 -7.61 19.14
C PHE A 187 -2.88 -8.04 20.57
N ASN A 188 -1.81 -8.82 20.74
CA ASN A 188 -1.37 -9.30 22.05
C ASN A 188 -1.04 -8.15 23.01
N TYR A 189 -0.45 -7.07 22.50
CA TYR A 189 -0.19 -5.88 23.31
C TYR A 189 -1.49 -5.19 23.76
N LEU A 190 -2.43 -5.00 22.84
CA LEU A 190 -3.72 -4.36 23.14
C LEU A 190 -4.57 -5.19 24.12
N VAL A 191 -4.50 -6.51 24.05
CA VAL A 191 -5.22 -7.39 24.98
C VAL A 191 -4.50 -7.48 26.32
N SER A 192 -3.23 -7.91 26.32
CA SER A 192 -2.52 -8.28 27.55
C SER A 192 -1.97 -7.09 28.33
N VAL A 193 -1.61 -6.00 27.67
CA VAL A 193 -0.98 -4.82 28.31
C VAL A 193 -1.96 -3.68 28.47
N VAL A 194 -2.73 -3.36 27.42
CA VAL A 194 -3.73 -2.28 27.48
C VAL A 194 -5.01 -2.73 28.20
N GLY A 195 -5.35 -4.02 28.15
CA GLY A 195 -6.54 -4.56 28.83
C GLY A 195 -7.82 -4.47 27.99
N LEU A 196 -7.71 -4.43 26.67
CA LEU A 196 -8.87 -4.46 25.77
C LEU A 196 -9.36 -5.89 25.54
N THR A 197 -10.66 -6.06 25.39
CA THR A 197 -11.22 -7.38 25.04
C THR A 197 -11.13 -7.63 23.53
N PRO A 198 -10.95 -8.89 23.10
CA PRO A 198 -10.96 -9.25 21.67
C PRO A 198 -12.23 -8.79 20.95
N GLU A 199 -13.40 -8.88 21.61
CA GLU A 199 -14.70 -8.48 21.03
C GLU A 199 -14.72 -6.99 20.70
N ARG A 200 -14.11 -6.18 21.58
CA ARG A 200 -14.05 -4.73 21.38
C ARG A 200 -13.10 -4.37 20.24
N LEU A 201 -11.98 -5.07 20.12
CA LEU A 201 -11.04 -4.91 19.01
C LEU A 201 -11.63 -5.40 17.67
N ALA A 202 -12.47 -6.44 17.67
CA ALA A 202 -13.12 -6.99 16.48
C ALA A 202 -14.09 -6.01 15.79
N THR A 203 -14.44 -4.90 16.44
CA THR A 203 -15.22 -3.82 15.82
C THR A 203 -14.49 -3.18 14.64
N SER A 204 -13.15 -3.14 14.65
CA SER A 204 -12.33 -2.61 13.56
C SER A 204 -10.93 -3.21 13.54
N SER A 205 -10.59 -3.88 12.43
CA SER A 205 -9.23 -4.40 12.21
C SER A 205 -8.15 -3.32 12.19
N LYS A 206 -8.53 -2.04 12.00
CA LYS A 206 -7.58 -0.91 11.99
C LYS A 206 -6.82 -0.75 13.30
N TYR A 207 -7.35 -1.24 14.43
CA TYR A 207 -6.66 -1.13 15.72
C TYR A 207 -5.36 -1.94 15.74
N ILE A 208 -5.40 -3.18 15.23
CA ILE A 208 -4.23 -4.06 15.19
C ILE A 208 -3.31 -3.79 13.99
N CYS A 209 -3.74 -2.96 13.04
CA CYS A 209 -2.91 -2.48 11.94
C CYS A 209 -1.90 -1.38 12.35
N ARG A 210 -1.91 -0.93 13.62
CA ARG A 210 -0.95 0.06 14.12
C ARG A 210 0.28 -0.65 14.69
N SER A 211 1.48 -0.17 14.36
CA SER A 211 2.73 -0.73 14.89
C SER A 211 2.73 -0.72 16.41
N ARG A 212 3.03 -1.88 17.01
CA ARG A 212 3.16 -2.01 18.46
C ARG A 212 4.24 -1.09 19.00
N ASP A 213 5.41 -1.12 18.38
CA ASP A 213 6.62 -0.46 18.89
C ASP A 213 6.66 1.04 18.55
N ASP A 214 6.17 1.42 17.36
CA ASP A 214 6.26 2.82 16.90
C ASP A 214 5.05 3.68 17.29
N ILE A 215 3.90 3.06 17.55
CA ILE A 215 2.64 3.78 17.75
C ILE A 215 1.95 3.36 19.04
N LEU A 216 1.61 2.08 19.20
CA LEU A 216 0.72 1.65 20.29
C LEU A 216 1.37 1.85 21.65
N GLN A 217 2.58 1.31 21.83
CA GLN A 217 3.30 1.37 23.09
C GLN A 217 3.67 2.79 23.52
N PRO A 218 4.36 3.61 22.70
CA PRO A 218 4.72 4.96 23.12
C PRO A 218 3.51 5.83 23.44
N ARG A 219 2.42 5.73 22.66
CA ARG A 219 1.19 6.47 22.96
C ARG A 219 0.52 5.99 24.22
N PHE A 220 0.43 4.68 24.44
CA PHE A 220 -0.20 4.13 25.63
C PHE A 220 0.56 4.54 26.89
N GLU A 221 1.88 4.37 26.91
CA GLU A 221 2.72 4.75 28.04
C GLU A 221 2.60 6.25 28.36
N PHE A 222 2.66 7.11 27.33
CA PHE A 222 2.42 8.54 27.48
C PHE A 222 1.03 8.85 28.06
N LEU A 223 -0.02 8.25 27.52
CA LEU A 223 -1.39 8.51 27.99
C LEU A 223 -1.61 8.08 29.44
N LYS A 224 -0.90 7.04 29.91
CA LYS A 224 -0.91 6.67 31.33
C LYS A 224 -0.28 7.74 32.21
N THR A 225 0.79 8.40 31.77
CA THR A 225 1.38 9.51 32.56
C THR A 225 0.45 10.71 32.64
N GLN A 226 -0.41 10.90 31.64
CA GLN A 226 -1.44 11.92 31.60
C GLN A 226 -2.75 11.53 32.31
N GLY A 227 -2.84 10.32 32.88
CA GLY A 227 -4.06 9.83 33.54
C GLY A 227 -5.25 9.63 32.60
N VAL A 228 -5.01 9.41 31.30
CA VAL A 228 -6.08 9.22 30.31
C VAL A 228 -6.57 7.77 30.31
N GLU A 229 -7.89 7.59 30.37
CA GLU A 229 -8.56 6.27 30.30
C GLU A 229 -8.51 5.68 28.88
N THR A 230 -7.42 4.99 28.59
CA THR A 230 -7.11 4.38 27.26
C THR A 230 -7.99 3.19 26.90
N VAL A 231 -8.54 2.49 27.90
CA VAL A 231 -9.52 1.42 27.69
C VAL A 231 -10.85 2.01 27.31
N ALA A 232 -11.32 3.10 27.91
CA ALA A 232 -12.65 3.66 27.65
C ALA A 232 -12.81 4.21 26.22
N THR A 233 -11.73 4.76 25.63
CA THR A 233 -11.75 5.36 24.29
C THR A 233 -10.64 4.81 23.41
N LEU A 234 -10.95 4.32 22.20
CA LEU A 234 -9.96 3.75 21.28
C LEU A 234 -9.43 4.72 20.21
N THR A 235 -9.91 5.96 20.19
CA THR A 235 -9.56 6.94 19.14
C THR A 235 -8.07 7.26 19.11
N TRP A 236 -7.38 7.16 20.25
CA TRP A 236 -5.93 7.35 20.35
C TRP A 236 -5.12 6.36 19.50
N ILE A 237 -5.66 5.16 19.26
CA ILE A 237 -5.04 4.15 18.38
C ILE A 237 -5.16 4.61 16.92
N THR A 238 -6.33 5.14 16.55
CA THR A 238 -6.64 5.45 15.16
C THR A 238 -6.19 6.84 14.72
N PHE A 239 -5.94 7.77 15.64
CA PHE A 239 -5.43 9.10 15.31
C PHE A 239 -4.18 9.03 14.44
N SER A 240 -4.13 9.88 13.42
CA SER A 240 -2.89 10.22 12.74
C SER A 240 -1.88 10.78 13.74
N HIS A 241 -0.61 10.87 13.34
CA HIS A 241 0.42 11.49 14.19
C HIS A 241 0.04 12.94 14.50
N ARG A 242 -0.35 13.72 13.48
CA ARG A 242 -0.78 15.11 13.63
C ARG A 242 -1.94 15.28 14.61
N GLU A 243 -3.03 14.54 14.44
CA GLU A 243 -4.20 14.64 15.34
C GLU A 243 -3.84 14.26 16.79
N PHE A 244 -2.94 13.29 16.97
CA PHE A 244 -2.49 12.89 18.29
C PHE A 244 -1.68 14.02 18.97
N VAL A 245 -0.75 14.64 18.24
CA VAL A 245 0.06 15.77 18.74
C VAL A 245 -0.79 17.01 18.98
N GLU A 246 -1.73 17.33 18.10
CA GLU A 246 -2.66 18.45 18.30
C GLU A 246 -3.47 18.28 19.59
N LYS A 247 -3.86 17.04 19.92
CA LYS A 247 -4.56 16.72 21.17
C LYS A 247 -3.63 16.65 22.38
N TYR A 248 -2.40 16.22 22.18
CA TYR A 248 -1.40 16.02 23.23
C TYR A 248 -0.05 16.64 22.80
N PRO A 249 0.12 17.97 22.93
CA PRO A 249 1.29 18.67 22.40
C PRO A 249 2.62 18.17 22.99
N ASP A 250 2.62 17.74 24.25
CA ASP A 250 3.81 17.24 24.95
C ASP A 250 4.28 15.84 24.46
N TYR A 251 3.50 15.18 23.60
CA TYR A 251 3.85 13.86 23.08
C TYR A 251 5.10 13.87 22.21
N GLU A 252 5.39 14.95 21.47
CA GLU A 252 6.55 14.99 20.58
C GLU A 252 7.86 14.87 21.38
N VAL A 253 7.97 15.61 22.49
CA VAL A 253 9.12 15.55 23.39
C VAL A 253 9.24 14.15 23.98
N TYR A 254 8.13 13.60 24.48
CA TYR A 254 8.10 12.24 25.02
C TYR A 254 8.53 11.18 23.98
N ALA A 255 8.09 11.31 22.73
CA ALA A 255 8.37 10.34 21.68
C ALA A 255 9.87 10.28 21.33
N GLU A 256 10.55 11.42 21.31
CA GLU A 256 12.00 11.48 21.07
C GLU A 256 12.80 10.87 22.24
N GLU A 257 12.39 11.15 23.48
CA GLU A 257 12.96 10.52 24.66
C GLU A 257 12.71 9.01 24.69
N TYR A 258 11.51 8.57 24.30
CA TYR A 258 11.15 7.16 24.20
C TYR A 258 12.04 6.43 23.20
N LYS A 259 12.22 6.97 21.99
CA LYS A 259 13.12 6.37 20.96
C LYS A 259 14.53 6.22 21.48
N THR A 260 15.08 7.27 22.09
CA THR A 260 16.43 7.27 22.67
C THR A 260 16.58 6.19 23.75
N ARG A 261 15.54 5.98 24.57
CA ARG A 261 15.54 4.90 25.58
C ARG A 261 15.53 3.51 24.93
N GLN A 262 14.71 3.30 23.89
CA GLN A 262 14.65 2.01 23.19
C GLN A 262 15.97 1.67 22.47
N GLU A 263 16.62 2.65 21.85
CA GLU A 263 17.93 2.46 21.19
C GLU A 263 19.03 2.06 22.18
N LYS A 264 19.04 2.69 23.38
CA LYS A 264 19.98 2.32 24.45
C LYS A 264 19.74 0.88 24.94
N ILE A 265 18.48 0.49 25.13
CA ILE A 265 18.12 -0.87 25.53
C ILE A 265 18.60 -1.88 24.47
N ALA A 266 18.32 -1.62 23.20
CA ALA A 266 18.73 -2.49 22.10
C ALA A 266 20.26 -2.64 22.01
N THR A 267 21.00 -1.54 22.22
CA THR A 267 22.48 -1.54 22.22
C THR A 267 23.05 -2.28 23.43
N SER A 268 22.38 -2.25 24.58
CA SER A 268 22.82 -2.95 25.80
C SER A 268 22.53 -4.46 25.82
N ALA A 269 21.70 -4.94 24.91
CA ALA A 269 21.29 -6.34 24.80
C ALA A 269 22.12 -7.15 23.78
N LEU A 270 23.12 -6.52 23.15
CA LEU A 270 24.11 -7.10 22.24
C LEU A 270 25.45 -7.28 22.96
#